data_AF-A0A355HDL3-F1
#
_entry.id   AF-A0A355HDL3-F1
#
_cell.length_a   1.000
_cell.length_b   1.000
_cell.length_c   1.000
_cell.angle_alpha   90.00
_cell.angle_beta   90.00
_cell.angle_gamma   90.00
#
_symmetry.space_group_name_H-M   'P 1'
#
loop_
_entity.id
_entity.type
_entity.pdbx_description
1 polymer ?
#
loop_
_entity_poly.entity_id
_entity_poly.type
_entity_poly.pdbx_seq_one_letter_code
_entity_poly.pdbx_strand_id
1 'polypeptide(L)' 'MARNPADWRLDDFHALHKSGVKIWIGNGVFGYHIEKPEYQELGLIERFKLHQQIKLLLENKKNET' A
#
# COMPACT_ATOMS: atom_id res chain seq x y z
N MET A 1 -5.27 15.22 9.96
CA MET A 1 -5.87 15.52 8.63
C MET A 1 -6.98 14.51 8.38
N ALA A 2 -8.22 14.97 8.21
CA ALA A 2 -9.37 14.11 7.95
C ALA A 2 -9.23 13.51 6.53
N ARG A 3 -9.24 12.17 6.43
CA ARG A 3 -9.13 11.45 5.15
C ARG A 3 -10.39 11.71 4.32
N ASN A 4 -10.25 12.26 3.12
CA ASN A 4 -11.38 12.62 2.25
C ASN A 4 -12.18 11.36 1.87
N PRO A 5 -13.51 11.31 2.09
CA PRO A 5 -14.34 10.15 1.76
C PRO A 5 -14.22 9.68 0.31
N ALA A 6 -13.96 10.59 -0.64
CA ALA A 6 -13.80 10.25 -2.06
C ALA A 6 -12.54 9.40 -2.38
N ASP A 7 -11.58 9.36 -1.46
CA ASP A 7 -10.34 8.60 -1.61
C ASP A 7 -10.48 7.13 -1.17
N TRP A 8 -11.67 6.73 -0.72
CA TRP A 8 -11.99 5.38 -0.28
C TRP A 8 -12.75 4.61 -1.35
N ARG A 9 -12.38 3.36 -1.54
CA ARG A 9 -13.10 2.37 -2.34
C ARG A 9 -13.61 1.29 -1.40
N LEU A 10 -14.88 0.94 -1.49
CA LEU A 10 -15.48 -0.13 -0.71
C LEU A 10 -15.74 -1.35 -1.60
N ASP A 11 -15.51 -2.53 -1.04
CA ASP A 11 -16.00 -3.82 -1.53
C ASP A 11 -16.82 -4.52 -0.44
N ASP A 12 -17.36 -5.69 -0.72
CA ASP A 12 -18.27 -6.42 0.18
C ASP A 12 -17.69 -6.69 1.58
N PHE A 13 -16.36 -6.73 1.73
CA PHE A 13 -15.67 -7.06 2.98
C PHE A 13 -14.48 -6.14 3.29
N HIS A 14 -14.24 -5.09 2.51
CA HIS A 14 -13.10 -4.20 2.72
C HIS A 14 -13.37 -2.74 2.35
N ALA A 15 -12.65 -1.84 3.01
CA ALA A 15 -12.48 -0.46 2.56
C ALA A 15 -10.99 -0.18 2.32
N LEU A 16 -10.66 0.25 1.10
CA LEU A 16 -9.30 0.58 0.69
C LEU A 16 -9.18 2.09 0.45
N HIS A 17 -8.26 2.75 1.14
CA HIS A 17 -7.91 4.14 0.92
C HIS A 17 -6.75 4.26 -0.08
N LYS A 18 -6.71 5.34 -0.86
CA LYS A 18 -5.60 5.61 -1.81
C LYS A 18 -4.19 5.61 -1.19
N SER A 19 -4.09 5.87 0.12
CA SER A 19 -2.81 5.81 0.85
C SER A 19 -2.37 4.39 1.19
N GLY A 20 -3.09 3.38 0.71
CA GLY A 20 -2.84 1.96 0.98
C GLY A 20 -3.49 1.44 2.26
N VAL A 21 -4.20 2.27 3.05
CA VAL A 21 -4.89 1.79 4.26
C VAL A 21 -6.00 0.84 3.86
N LYS A 22 -5.99 -0.38 4.43
CA LYS A 22 -7.00 -1.40 4.18
C LYS A 22 -7.74 -1.71 5.48
N ILE A 23 -9.06 -1.58 5.45
CA ILE A 23 -9.94 -1.98 6.55
C ILE A 23 -10.68 -3.23 6.08
N TRP A 24 -10.60 -4.31 6.85
CA TRP A 24 -11.39 -5.51 6.65
C TRP A 24 -12.67 -5.37 7.48
N ILE A 25 -13.83 -5.54 6.86
CA ILE A 25 -15.17 -5.44 7.45
C ILE A 25 -15.72 -6.88 7.51
N GLY A 26 -15.64 -7.49 8.68
CA GLY A 26 -16.19 -8.82 8.95
C GLY A 26 -17.67 -8.77 9.35
N ASN A 27 -18.38 -9.88 9.11
CA ASN A 27 -19.79 -10.06 9.44
C ASN A 27 -20.06 -10.22 10.96
N GLY A 28 -19.71 -9.22 11.77
CA GLY A 28 -20.00 -9.22 13.21
C GLY A 28 -19.99 -7.82 13.82
N VAL A 29 -20.69 -7.64 14.94
CA VAL A 29 -21.02 -6.34 15.59
C VAL A 29 -19.78 -5.46 15.89
N PHE A 30 -18.59 -6.04 15.95
CA PHE A 30 -17.31 -5.34 16.13
C PHE A 30 -16.16 -5.87 15.27
N GLY A 31 -16.46 -6.63 14.21
CA GLY A 31 -15.45 -7.37 13.45
C GLY A 31 -14.77 -6.53 12.37
N TYR A 32 -14.07 -5.45 12.69
CA TYR A 32 -13.22 -4.78 11.69
C TYR A 32 -11.75 -4.83 12.06
N HIS A 33 -10.91 -5.18 11.09
CA HIS A 33 -9.45 -5.21 11.24
C HIS A 33 -8.84 -4.11 10.36
N ILE A 34 -8.11 -3.19 10.97
CA ILE A 34 -7.44 -2.10 10.24
C ILE A 34 -5.99 -2.49 10.00
N GLU A 35 -5.67 -2.82 8.76
CA GLU A 35 -4.29 -2.91 8.30
C GLU A 35 -3.86 -1.52 7.83
N LYS A 36 -3.10 -0.84 8.67
CA LYS A 36 -2.37 0.34 8.24
C LYS A 36 -1.12 -0.18 7.55
N PRO A 37 -0.90 0.06 6.25
CA PRO A 37 0.44 -0.07 5.75
C PRO A 37 1.28 0.91 6.56
N GLU A 38 2.52 0.55 6.89
CA GLU A 38 3.56 1.51 7.22
C GLU A 38 3.92 2.30 5.94
N TYR A 39 2.91 2.83 5.25
CA TYR A 39 3.10 3.70 4.10
C TYR A 39 3.51 5.05 4.64
N GLN A 40 4.78 5.11 5.03
CA GLN A 40 5.52 6.34 5.01
C GLN A 40 5.65 6.70 3.52
N GLU A 41 5.05 7.83 3.12
CA GLU A 41 5.29 8.34 1.77
C GLU A 41 6.80 8.48 1.61
N LEU A 42 7.39 7.58 0.82
CA LEU A 42 8.80 7.64 0.49
C LEU A 42 9.02 9.00 -0.17
N GLY A 43 9.91 9.80 0.41
CA GLY A 43 10.37 11.03 -0.19
C GLY A 43 10.96 10.75 -1.57
N LEU A 44 11.08 11.78 -2.39
CA LEU A 44 11.61 11.65 -3.77
C LEU A 44 12.97 10.94 -3.82
N ILE A 45 13.83 11.20 -2.83
CA ILE A 45 15.16 10.58 -2.70
C ILE A 45 15.03 9.07 -2.45
N GLU A 46 14.15 8.66 -1.54
CA GLU A 46 13.97 7.26 -1.17
C GLU A 46 13.33 6.47 -2.31
N ARG A 47 12.37 7.08 -3.03
CA ARG A 47 11.81 6.53 -4.26
C ARG A 47 12.88 6.33 -5.33
N PHE A 48 13.78 7.28 -5.51
CA PHE A 48 14.86 7.16 -6.50
C PHE A 48 15.85 6.03 -6.14
N LYS A 49 16.25 5.94 -4.86
CA LYS A 49 17.10 4.84 -4.36
C LYS A 49 16.45 3.48 -4.57
N LEU A 50 15.17 3.35 -4.22
CA LEU A 50 14.41 2.13 -4.41
C LEU A 50 14.34 1.75 -5.90
N HIS A 51 14.09 2.72 -6.77
CA HIS A 51 14.07 2.51 -8.22
C HIS A 51 15.42 1.99 -8.75
N GLN A 52 16.54 2.58 -8.32
CA GLN A 52 17.88 2.11 -8.70
C GLN A 52 18.15 0.67 -8.23
N GLN A 53 17.77 0.33 -6.99
CA GLN A 53 17.95 -1.03 -6.47
C GLN A 53 17.11 -2.06 -7.23
N ILE A 54 15.85 -1.75 -7.54
CA ILE A 54 14.99 -2.62 -8.36
C ILE A 54 15.61 -2.84 -9.75
N LYS A 55 16.15 -1.78 -10.37
CA LYS A 55 16.82 -1.88 -11.67
C LYS A 55 18.00 -2.86 -11.62
N LEU A 56 18.87 -2.73 -10.62
CA LEU A 56 20.03 -3.61 -10.44
C LEU A 56 19.62 -5.08 -10.23
N LEU A 57 18.57 -5.33 -9.44
CA LEU A 57 18.05 -6.68 -9.22
C LEU A 57 17.52 -7.31 -10.52
N LEU A 58 16.83 -6.52 -11.35
CA LEU A 58 16.33 -6.98 -12.64
C LEU A 58 17.45 -7.25 -13.64
N GLU A 59 18.50 -6.42 -13.65
CA GLU A 59 19.70 -6.63 -14.46
C GLU A 59 20.45 -7.90 -14.04
N ASN A 60 20.63 -8.12 -12.74
CA ASN A 60 21.25 -9.35 -12.23
C ASN A 60 20.43 -10.59 -12.59
N LYS A 61 19.10 -10.56 -12.40
CA LYS A 61 18.23 -11.69 -12.78
C LYS A 61 18.31 -12.01 -14.28
N LYS A 62 18.46 -11.00 -15.13
CA LYS A 62 18.66 -11.19 -16.58
C LYS A 62 20.02 -11.78 -16.92
N ASN A 63 21.07 -11.45 -16.16
CA ASN A 63 22.42 -11.96 -16.37
C ASN A 63 22.64 -13.37 -15.76
N GLU A 64 21.73 -13.82 -14.89
CA GLU A 64 21.68 -15.18 -14.34
C GLU A 64 20.94 -16.19 -15.25
N THR A 65 20.33 -15.73 -16.35
CA THR A 65 19.59 -16.57 -17.33
C THR A 65 20.36 -16.65 -18.65
#